data_AF-A0A2K3M994-F1
#
_entry.id   AF-A0A2K3M994-F1
#
_cell.length_a   1.000
_cell.length_b   1.000
_cell.length_c   1.000
_cell.angle_alpha   90.00
_cell.angle_beta   90.00
_cell.angle_gamma   90.00
#
_symmetry.space_group_name_H-M   'P 1'
#
loop_
_entity.id
_entity.type
_entity.pdbx_description
1 polymer ?
#
loop_
_entity_poly.entity_id
_entity_poly.type
_entity_poly.pdbx_seq_one_letter_code
_entity_poly.pdbx_strand_id
1 'polypeptide(L)'
;MIFFHVSGSLCANFWDEGWGKTIVVGVDKPGARLSLSSSEVLHDGKSLMGSVYGGLRPKSHVPILLKRYMDKELQLDEFVTHEVEFKDINKAFDLLSKGQCLRCVIWMEK
;
A
#
# COMPACT_ATOMS: atom_id res chain seq x y z
N MET A 1 -7.24 -3.28 -4.14
CA MET A 1 -6.58 -4.60 -4.10
C MET A 1 -5.22 -4.43 -4.76
N ILE A 2 -4.22 -3.98 -4.00
CA ILE A 2 -2.87 -3.81 -4.51
C ILE A 2 -2.10 -5.05 -4.04
N PHE A 3 -1.94 -6.02 -4.94
CA PHE A 3 -0.95 -7.08 -4.76
C PHE A 3 0.40 -6.48 -5.11
N PHE A 4 1.28 -6.32 -4.12
CA PHE A 4 2.70 -6.15 -4.41
C PHE A 4 3.28 -7.55 -4.66
N HIS A 5 3.36 -7.92 -5.94
CA HIS A 5 4.17 -9.05 -6.39
C HIS A 5 5.58 -8.52 -6.67
N VAL A 6 6.53 -8.77 -5.77
CA VAL A 6 7.95 -8.60 -6.08
C VAL A 6 8.39 -9.86 -6.83
N SER A 7 8.31 -9.83 -8.17
CA SER A 7 8.95 -10.83 -9.01
C SER A 7 10.42 -10.46 -9.14
N GLY A 8 11.27 -11.06 -8.29
CA GLY A 8 12.70 -11.13 -8.55
C GLY A 8 12.94 -12.25 -9.55
N SER A 9 12.92 -11.94 -10.86
CA SER A 9 13.37 -12.86 -11.89
C SER A 9 14.74 -12.42 -12.39
N LEU A 10 15.82 -13.06 -11.93
CA LEU A 10 17.01 -13.30 -12.75
C LEU A 10 17.95 -14.35 -12.11
N CYS A 11 18.31 -15.33 -12.94
CA CYS A 11 19.51 -16.18 -12.89
C CYS A 11 19.54 -17.45 -12.01
N ALA A 12 19.33 -18.58 -12.70
CA ALA A 12 20.23 -19.71 -12.85
C ALA A 12 20.77 -20.48 -11.62
N ASN A 13 20.61 -21.81 -11.72
CA ASN A 13 21.28 -22.89 -10.99
C ASN A 13 20.57 -23.37 -9.71
N PHE A 14 19.88 -24.50 -9.87
CA PHE A 14 19.96 -25.69 -9.02
C PHE A 14 20.89 -25.46 -7.79
N TRP A 15 20.27 -25.25 -6.61
CA TRP A 15 20.90 -25.18 -5.27
C TRP A 15 21.30 -23.80 -4.67
N ASP A 16 20.63 -22.70 -4.99
CA ASP A 16 20.68 -21.49 -4.15
C ASP A 16 19.37 -20.66 -4.20
N GLU A 17 19.04 -20.03 -3.06
CA GLU A 17 18.09 -18.91 -2.85
C GLU A 17 16.55 -19.18 -2.77
N GLY A 18 16.05 -19.34 -1.54
CA GLY A 18 14.62 -19.31 -1.22
C GLY A 18 14.29 -18.42 -0.01
N TRP A 19 14.19 -17.09 -0.20
CA TRP A 19 13.87 -16.14 0.89
C TRP A 19 12.80 -15.09 0.54
N GLY A 20 12.05 -15.30 -0.54
CA GLY A 20 11.02 -14.37 -1.00
C GLY A 20 9.96 -14.10 0.06
N LYS A 21 9.70 -12.82 0.37
CA LYS A 21 8.66 -12.38 1.31
C LYS A 21 7.53 -11.67 0.56
N THR A 22 6.30 -12.13 0.77
CA THR A 22 5.09 -11.47 0.27
C THR A 22 4.41 -10.73 1.42
N ILE A 23 4.22 -9.41 1.27
CA ILE A 23 3.54 -8.57 2.26
C ILE A 23 2.17 -8.14 1.73
N VAL A 24 1.10 -8.54 2.42
CA VAL A 24 -0.27 -8.13 2.11
C VAL A 24 -0.58 -6.81 2.81
N VAL A 25 -0.90 -5.77 2.02
CA VAL A 25 -1.20 -4.41 2.50
C VAL A 25 -2.67 -4.03 2.25
N GLY A 26 -3.38 -4.79 1.43
CA GLY A 26 -4.80 -4.58 1.12
C GLY A 26 -5.74 -5.25 2.12
N VAL A 27 -6.98 -4.76 2.16
CA VAL A 27 -8.08 -5.39 2.90
C VAL A 27 -9.05 -6.00 1.90
N ASP A 28 -9.31 -7.30 2.06
CA ASP A 28 -10.25 -8.03 1.21
C ASP A 28 -11.69 -7.95 1.74
N LYS A 29 -12.64 -8.33 0.89
CA LYS A 29 -14.05 -8.44 1.29
C LYS A 29 -14.22 -9.52 2.36
N PRO A 30 -15.21 -9.38 3.26
CA PRO A 30 -15.53 -10.42 4.23
C PRO A 30 -15.75 -11.78 3.55
N GLY A 31 -15.09 -12.83 4.06
CA GLY A 31 -15.18 -14.18 3.50
C GLY A 31 -14.23 -14.50 2.34
N ALA A 32 -13.44 -13.53 1.87
CA ALA A 32 -12.36 -13.80 0.91
C ALA A 32 -11.31 -14.75 1.52
N ARG A 33 -10.73 -15.61 0.69
CA ARG A 33 -9.65 -16.53 1.07
C ARG A 33 -8.40 -16.24 0.26
N LEU A 34 -7.27 -16.20 0.95
CA LEU A 34 -5.96 -16.16 0.35
C LEU A 34 -5.46 -17.60 0.17
N SER A 35 -5.16 -18.00 -1.07
CA SER A 35 -4.61 -19.32 -1.39
C SER A 35 -3.19 -19.19 -1.93
N LEU A 36 -2.29 -20.04 -1.43
CA LEU A 36 -0.91 -20.18 -1.87
C LEU A 36 -0.61 -21.66 -2.13
N SER A 37 0.31 -21.95 -3.06
CA SER A 37 0.71 -23.34 -3.33
C SER A 37 1.64 -23.83 -2.22
N SER A 38 1.40 -25.05 -1.72
CA SER A 38 2.24 -25.65 -0.67
C SER A 38 3.70 -25.81 -1.09
N SER A 39 3.94 -26.07 -2.38
CA SER A 39 5.30 -26.15 -2.94
C SER A 39 6.05 -24.82 -2.82
N GLU A 40 5.38 -23.68 -2.96
CA GLU A 40 6.02 -22.35 -2.87
C GLU A 40 6.49 -22.04 -1.46
N VAL A 41 5.79 -22.52 -0.44
CA VAL A 41 6.16 -22.29 0.96
C VAL A 41 7.21 -23.30 1.42
N LEU A 42 7.05 -24.57 1.05
CA LEU A 42 7.90 -25.66 1.55
C LEU A 42 9.18 -25.87 0.74
N HIS A 43 9.12 -25.76 -0.59
CA HIS A 43 10.27 -26.03 -1.47
C HIS A 43 10.99 -24.74 -1.85
N ASP A 44 10.26 -23.66 -2.15
CA ASP A 44 10.86 -22.38 -2.57
C ASP A 44 11.18 -21.44 -1.39
N GLY A 45 10.85 -21.84 -0.15
CA GLY A 45 11.13 -21.06 1.06
C GLY A 45 10.39 -19.72 1.17
N LYS A 46 9.28 -19.52 0.44
CA LYS A 46 8.54 -18.25 0.45
C LYS A 46 7.81 -18.04 1.79
N SER A 47 7.80 -16.80 2.26
CA SER A 47 7.07 -16.38 3.46
C SER A 47 5.94 -15.40 3.11
N LEU A 48 4.78 -15.57 3.75
CA LEU A 48 3.65 -14.66 3.66
C LEU A 48 3.45 -13.92 4.97
N MET A 49 3.27 -12.60 4.91
CA MET A 49 3.02 -11.75 6.06
C MET A 49 2.00 -10.65 5.73
N GLY A 50 1.21 -10.24 6.71
CA GLY A 50 0.34 -9.06 6.62
C GLY A 50 1.01 -7.83 7.22
N SER A 51 0.67 -6.64 6.72
CA SER A 51 1.13 -5.38 7.30
C SER A 51 0.00 -4.37 7.40
N VAL A 52 -0.21 -3.85 8.61
CA VAL A 52 -1.15 -2.77 8.87
C VAL A 52 -0.33 -1.48 9.05
N TYR A 53 -0.72 -0.40 8.36
CA TYR A 53 0.02 0.87 8.32
C TYR A 53 1.49 0.74 7.90
N GLY A 54 1.86 -0.29 7.13
CA GLY A 54 3.25 -0.54 6.75
C GLY A 54 4.15 -0.95 7.93
N GLY A 55 3.57 -1.44 9.04
CA GLY A 55 4.31 -1.78 10.27
C GLY A 55 4.58 -0.56 11.17
N LEU A 56 4.00 0.60 10.83
CA LEU A 56 4.21 1.82 11.59
C LEU A 56 3.26 1.91 12.79
N ARG A 57 3.82 2.26 13.94
CA ARG A 57 3.08 2.79 15.10
C ARG A 57 2.73 4.27 14.85
N PRO A 58 1.45 4.65 14.70
CA PRO A 58 1.08 6.00 14.29
C PRO A 58 1.59 7.10 15.24
N LYS A 59 1.43 6.92 16.56
CA LYS A 59 1.81 7.93 17.56
C LYS A 59 3.29 8.30 17.54
N SER A 60 4.17 7.34 17.26
CA SER A 60 5.63 7.58 17.28
C SER A 60 6.19 7.89 15.89
N HIS A 61 5.67 7.27 14.83
CA HIS A 61 6.25 7.41 13.49
C HIS A 61 5.66 8.55 12.68
N VAL A 62 4.42 8.98 12.92
CA VAL A 62 3.82 10.10 12.16
C VAL A 62 4.64 11.39 12.30
N PRO A 63 5.10 11.81 13.52
CA PRO A 63 5.97 12.97 13.64
C PRO A 63 7.29 12.85 12.86
N ILE A 64 7.84 11.64 12.78
CA ILE A 64 9.08 11.37 12.03
C ILE A 64 8.81 11.51 10.52
N LEU A 65 7.70 10.97 10.02
CA LEU A 65 7.31 11.10 8.62
C LEU A 65 7.03 12.57 8.23
N LEU A 66 6.38 13.33 9.11
CA LEU A 66 6.18 14.77 8.90
C LEU A 66 7.52 15.49 8.77
N LYS A 67 8.50 15.19 9.63
CA LYS A 67 9.83 15.77 9.52
C LYS A 67 10.47 15.44 8.16
N ARG A 68 10.44 14.16 7.73
CA ARG A 68 10.98 13.74 6.43
C ARG A 68 10.29 14.42 5.24
N TYR A 69 8.99 14.68 5.36
CA TYR A 69 8.26 15.46 4.37
C TYR A 69 8.73 16.92 4.32
N MET A 70 8.89 17.58 5.47
CA MET A 70 9.44 18.94 5.55
C MET A 70 10.87 19.03 5.03
N ASP A 71 11.66 17.98 5.26
CA ASP A 71 13.03 17.82 4.75
C ASP A 71 13.06 17.44 3.25
N LYS A 72 11.90 17.37 2.58
CA LYS A 72 11.72 17.02 1.15
C LYS A 72 12.23 15.63 0.76
N GLU A 73 12.40 14.73 1.71
CA GLU A 73 12.72 13.31 1.46
C GLU A 73 11.51 12.54 0.92
N LEU A 74 10.29 13.04 1.16
CA LEU A 74 9.03 12.44 0.73
C LEU A 74 8.27 13.39 -0.20
N GLN A 75 8.01 12.95 -1.42
CA GLN A 75 7.20 13.68 -2.41
C GLN A 75 5.72 13.33 -2.21
N LEU A 76 5.05 14.00 -1.25
CA LEU A 76 3.63 13.74 -0.98
C LEU A 76 2.68 14.55 -1.86
N ASP A 77 3.12 15.71 -2.35
CA ASP A 77 2.29 16.64 -3.11
C ASP A 77 1.76 16.04 -4.40
N GLU A 78 2.56 15.21 -5.07
CA GLU A 78 2.18 14.56 -6.34
C GLU A 78 1.02 13.56 -6.19
N PHE A 79 0.77 13.06 -4.98
CA PHE A 79 -0.34 12.16 -4.73
C PHE A 79 -1.67 12.90 -4.58
N VAL A 80 -1.65 14.21 -4.29
CA VAL A 80 -2.85 15.04 -4.17
C VAL A 80 -3.29 15.48 -5.56
N THR A 81 -4.31 14.81 -6.08
CA THR A 81 -4.82 15.07 -7.44
C THR A 81 -5.96 16.07 -7.48
N HIS A 82 -6.74 16.16 -6.41
CA HIS A 82 -7.95 16.97 -6.36
C HIS A 82 -8.10 17.61 -4.99
N GLU A 83 -8.65 18.82 -4.99
CA GLU A 83 -9.06 19.52 -3.78
C GLU A 83 -10.51 19.97 -3.95
N VAL A 84 -11.33 19.74 -2.92
CA VAL A 84 -12.73 20.14 -2.91
C VAL A 84 -13.10 20.81 -1.60
N GLU A 85 -14.11 21.66 -1.64
CA GLU A 85 -14.75 22.17 -0.43
C GLU A 85 -15.70 21.11 0.15
N PHE A 86 -15.97 21.20 1.45
CA PHE A 86 -16.90 20.29 2.12
C PHE A 86 -18.31 20.29 1.50
N LYS A 87 -18.75 21.43 0.91
CA LYS A 87 -20.03 21.55 0.19
C LYS A 87 -20.13 20.60 -1.00
N ASP A 88 -19.00 20.31 -1.63
CA ASP A 88 -18.89 19.47 -2.83
C ASP A 88 -18.44 18.03 -2.51
N ILE A 89 -18.65 17.56 -1.28
CA ILE A 89 -18.19 16.22 -0.85
C ILE A 89 -18.69 15.08 -1.77
N ASN A 90 -19.91 15.18 -2.30
CA ASN A 90 -20.46 14.17 -3.20
C ASN A 90 -19.66 14.06 -4.51
N LYS A 91 -19.12 15.19 -5.01
CA LYS A 91 -18.26 15.21 -6.19
C LYS A 91 -16.96 14.44 -5.94
N ALA A 92 -16.39 14.51 -4.73
CA ALA A 92 -15.20 13.73 -4.38
C ALA A 92 -15.48 12.22 -4.36
N PHE A 93 -16.66 11.80 -3.88
CA PHE A 93 -17.07 10.39 -3.95
C PHE A 93 -17.26 9.91 -5.40
N ASP A 94 -17.86 10.73 -6.27
CA ASP A 94 -17.99 10.39 -7.68
C ASP A 94 -16.65 10.22 -8.38
N LEU A 95 -15.67 11.09 -8.08
CA LEU A 95 -14.31 11.00 -8.60
C LEU A 95 -13.59 9.73 -8.13
N LEU A 96 -13.79 9.34 -6.86
CA LEU A 96 -13.26 8.10 -6.30
C LEU A 96 -13.86 6.87 -6.99
N SER A 97 -15.19 6.83 -7.16
CA SER A 97 -15.89 5.72 -7.80
C SER A 97 -15.51 5.55 -9.29
N LYS A 98 -15.20 6.66 -9.98
CA LYS A 98 -14.72 6.63 -11.37
C LYS A 98 -13.23 6.29 -11.50
N GLY A 99 -12.49 6.19 -10.38
CA GLY A 99 -11.05 5.94 -10.39
C GLY A 99 -10.21 7.09 -10.98
N GLN A 100 -10.78 8.30 -11.05
CA GLN A 100 -10.12 9.48 -11.61
C GLN A 100 -9.30 10.26 -10.57
N CYS A 101 -9.32 9.81 -9.31
CA CYS A 101 -8.68 10.47 -8.18
C CYS A 101 -7.75 9.50 -7.44
N LEU A 102 -6.50 9.91 -7.21
CA LEU A 102 -5.57 9.19 -6.33
C LEU A 102 -5.84 9.56 -4.87
N ARG A 103 -5.72 10.85 -4.53
CA ARG A 103 -6.14 11.44 -3.26
C ARG A 103 -6.88 12.74 -3.52
N CYS A 104 -7.93 12.95 -2.73
CA CYS A 104 -8.72 14.17 -2.69
C CYS A 104 -8.59 14.78 -1.29
N VAL A 105 -8.18 16.05 -1.21
CA VAL A 105 -8.20 16.82 0.04
C VAL A 105 -9.55 17.54 0.14
N ILE A 106 -10.19 17.45 1.31
CA ILE A 106 -11.46 18.10 1.58
C ILE A 106 -11.20 19.23 2.57
N TRP A 107 -11.43 20.46 2.14
CA TRP A 107 -11.30 21.64 2.97
C TRP A 107 -12.59 21.85 3.78
N MET A 108 -12.46 21.86 5.10
CA MET A 108 -13.53 22.26 6.01
C MET A 108 -13.50 23.79 6.11
N GLU A 109 -14.59 24.47 5.76
CA GLU A 109 -14.72 25.91 6.05
C GLU A 109 -14.53 26.14 7.56
N LYS A 110 -13.84 27.24 7.89
CA LYS A 110 -13.37 27.55 9.24
C LYS A 110 -14.46 28.23 10.07
#